data_AF-A0A8J6WQT1-F1
#
_entry.id   AF-A0A8J6WQT1-F1
#
_cell.length_a   1.000
_cell.length_b   1.000
_cell.length_c   1.000
_cell.angle_alpha   90.00
_cell.angle_beta   90.00
_cell.angle_gamma   90.00
#
_symmetry.space_group_name_H-M   'P 1'
#
loop_
_entity.id
_entity.type
_entity.pdbx_description
1 polymer ?
#
loop_
_entity_poly.entity_id
_entity_poly.type
_entity_poly.pdbx_seq_one_letter_code
_entity_poly.pdbx_strand_id
1 'polypeptide(L)' 'MNTDEMAASRRADPNYVQISGHVPKPLALEFKLAFTRAEINQSEAMEAAIALWVQQQEGGKA' A
#
# COMPACT_ATOMS: atom_id res chain seq x y z
N MET A 1 -16.62 -13.03 3.93
CA MET A 1 -16.33 -12.21 2.73
C MET A 1 -14.98 -12.67 2.21
N ASN A 2 -14.91 -13.13 0.96
CA ASN A 2 -13.66 -13.63 0.39
C ASN A 2 -12.77 -12.46 -0.04
N THR A 3 -11.44 -12.63 0.06
CA THR A 3 -10.43 -11.61 -0.26
C THR A 3 -10.55 -11.08 -1.69
N ASP A 4 -11.02 -11.92 -2.62
CA ASP A 4 -11.27 -11.56 -4.02
C ASP A 4 -12.47 -10.61 -4.21
N GLU A 5 -13.53 -10.73 -3.42
CA GLU A 5 -14.68 -9.81 -3.46
C GLU A 5 -14.28 -8.41 -2.94
N MET A 6 -13.41 -8.38 -1.93
CA MET A 6 -12.87 -7.12 -1.37
C MET A 6 -11.96 -6.39 -2.37
N ALA A 7 -11.18 -7.13 -3.16
CA ALA A 7 -10.32 -6.55 -4.21
C ALA A 7 -11.13 -6.01 -5.41
N ALA A 8 -12.22 -6.69 -5.78
CA ALA A 8 -13.16 -6.20 -6.79
C ALA A 8 -13.89 -4.92 -6.32
N SER A 9 -14.25 -4.85 -5.03
CA SER A 9 -14.92 -3.71 -4.41
C SER A 9 -14.07 -2.43 -4.45
N ARG A 10 -12.78 -2.50 -4.09
CA ARG A 10 -11.90 -1.31 -4.06
C ARG A 10 -11.60 -0.72 -5.44
N ARG A 11 -11.67 -1.51 -6.51
CA ARG A 11 -11.48 -0.99 -7.89
C ARG A 11 -12.71 -0.23 -8.41
N ALA A 12 -13.89 -0.51 -7.86
CA ALA A 12 -15.14 0.12 -8.24
C ALA A 12 -15.55 1.27 -7.29
N ASP A 13 -14.87 1.40 -6.14
CA ASP A 13 -15.14 2.45 -5.16
C ASP A 13 -14.53 3.79 -5.62
N PRO A 14 -15.34 4.86 -5.79
CA PRO A 14 -14.85 6.17 -6.23
C PRO A 14 -13.92 6.87 -5.23
N ASN A 15 -13.84 6.38 -3.99
CA ASN A 15 -12.94 6.93 -2.97
C ASN A 15 -11.53 6.35 -3.06
N TYR A 16 -11.28 5.37 -3.92
CA TYR A 16 -9.97 4.75 -4.10
C TYR A 16 -9.39 5.05 -5.49
N VAL A 17 -8.07 5.23 -5.54
CA VAL A 17 -7.32 5.41 -6.78
C VAL A 17 -6.15 4.43 -6.84
N GLN A 18 -5.86 3.88 -8.02
CA GLN A 18 -4.70 3.02 -8.23
C GLN A 18 -3.43 3.87 -8.38
N ILE A 19 -2.42 3.58 -7.54
CA ILE A 19 -1.07 4.13 -7.67
C ILE A 19 -0.16 3.06 -8.28
N SER A 20 0.63 3.41 -9.30
CA SER A 20 1.47 2.46 -10.04
C SER A 20 2.89 3.01 -10.23
N GLY A 21 3.90 2.14 -10.08
CA GLY A 21 5.31 2.49 -10.20
C GLY A 21 6.21 1.25 -10.21
N HIS A 22 7.46 1.43 -10.62
CA HIS A 22 8.46 0.36 -10.64
C HIS A 22 9.41 0.50 -9.45
N VAL A 23 9.70 -0.63 -8.79
CA VAL A 23 10.69 -0.72 -7.71
C VAL A 23 11.66 -1.87 -7.99
N PRO A 24 12.88 -1.85 -7.41
CA PRO A 24 13.79 -2.98 -7.49
C PRO A 24 13.15 -4.28 -6.98
N LYS A 25 13.38 -5.39 -7.68
CA LYS A 25 12.85 -6.71 -7.30
C LYS A 25 13.16 -7.12 -5.84
N PRO A 26 14.38 -6.90 -5.32
CA PRO A 26 14.68 -7.22 -3.92
C PRO A 26 13.80 -6.44 -2.95
N LEU A 27 13.56 -5.15 -3.23
CA LEU A 27 12.70 -4.31 -2.39
C LEU A 27 11.25 -4.79 -2.41
N ALA A 28 10.73 -5.17 -3.58
CA ALA A 28 9.39 -5.75 -3.67
C ALA A 28 9.25 -7.07 -2.88
N LEU A 29 10.31 -7.88 -2.83
CA LEU A 29 10.30 -9.12 -2.05
C LEU A 29 10.26 -8.83 -0.55
N GLU A 30 11.15 -7.96 -0.05
CA GLU A 30 11.18 -7.58 1.36
C GLU A 30 9.86 -6.94 1.80
N PHE A 31 9.29 -6.06 0.97
CA PHE A 31 7.98 -5.46 1.24
C PHE A 31 6.89 -6.53 1.40
N LYS A 32 6.85 -7.54 0.53
CA LYS A 32 5.91 -8.66 0.61
C LYS A 32 6.09 -9.49 1.88
N LEU A 33 7.32 -9.80 2.24
CA LEU A 33 7.62 -10.52 3.48
C LEU A 33 7.20 -9.71 4.70
N ALA A 34 7.46 -8.39 4.71
CA ALA A 34 7.12 -7.51 5.81
C ALA A 34 5.61 -7.46 6.07
N PHE A 35 4.78 -7.20 5.05
CA PHE A 35 3.33 -7.15 5.27
C PHE A 35 2.73 -8.52 5.57
N THR A 36 3.30 -9.59 5.02
CA THR A 36 2.87 -10.97 5.35
C THR A 36 3.13 -11.28 6.81
N ARG A 37 4.30 -10.90 7.35
CA ARG A 37 4.64 -11.07 8.79
C ARG A 37 3.75 -10.24 9.71
N ALA A 38 3.25 -9.11 9.22
CA ALA A 38 2.34 -8.25 9.95
C ALA A 38 0.86 -8.68 9.85
N GLU A 39 0.56 -9.76 9.12
CA GLU A 39 -0.80 -10.27 8.88
C GLU A 39 -1.77 -9.24 8.26
N ILE A 40 -1.22 -8.30 7.48
CA ILE A 40 -2.01 -7.30 6.73
C ILE A 40 -1.92 -7.55 5.23
N ASN A 41 -2.85 -6.99 4.48
CA ASN A 41 -2.83 -7.10 3.01
C ASN A 41 -1.94 -6.03 2.37
N GLN A 42 -1.61 -6.26 1.09
CA GLN A 42 -0.73 -5.36 0.33
C GLN A 42 -1.27 -3.91 0.25
N SER A 43 -2.59 -3.73 0.18
CA SER A 43 -3.18 -2.38 0.08
C SER A 43 -3.00 -1.60 1.37
N GLU A 44 -3.23 -2.24 2.52
CA GLU A 44 -3.00 -1.65 3.85
C GLU A 44 -1.52 -1.27 4.04
N ALA A 45 -0.60 -2.15 3.65
CA ALA A 45 0.82 -1.86 3.72
C ALA A 45 1.24 -0.70 2.81
N MET A 46 0.67 -0.61 1.61
CA MET A 46 0.91 0.52 0.70
C MET A 46 0.35 1.83 1.27
N GLU A 47 -0.87 1.81 1.81
CA GLU A 47 -1.50 2.98 2.43
C GLU A 47 -0.66 3.52 3.59
N ALA A 48 -0.20 2.65 4.49
CA ALA A 48 0.68 3.03 5.60
C ALA A 48 2.01 3.61 5.10
N ALA A 49 2.65 2.98 4.10
CA ALA A 49 3.91 3.46 3.54
C ALA A 49 3.77 4.83 2.86
N ILE A 50 2.67 5.03 2.11
CA ILE A 50 2.38 6.30 1.44
C ILE A 50 2.06 7.40 2.46
N ALA A 51 1.23 7.11 3.47
CA ALA A 51 0.91 8.06 4.53
C ALA A 51 2.17 8.52 5.28
N LEU A 52 3.04 7.57 5.64
CA LEU A 52 4.32 7.88 6.27
C LEU A 52 5.20 8.76 5.38
N TRP A 53 5.30 8.44 4.09
CA TRP A 53 6.06 9.24 3.13
C TRP A 53 5.53 10.67 3.04
N VAL A 54 4.20 10.84 2.90
CA VAL A 54 3.55 12.17 2.84
C VAL A 54 3.81 12.96 4.12
N GLN A 55 3.64 12.34 5.29
CA GLN A 55 3.89 12.97 6.58
C GLN A 55 5.35 13.47 6.70
N GLN A 56 6.31 12.69 6.20
CA GLN A 56 7.72 13.09 6.16
C GLN A 56 7.96 14.30 5.24
N GLN A 57 7.23 14.42 4.14
CA GLN A 57 7.33 15.59 3.27
C GLN A 57 6.69 16.85 3.88
N GLU A 58 5.62 16.69 4.65
CA GLU A 58 4.96 17.80 5.33
C GLU A 58 5.78 18.32 6.52
N GLY A 59 6.41 17.42 7.27
CA GLY A 59 7.36 17.77 8.34
C GLY A 59 8.70 18.34 7.86
N GLY A 60 8.97 18.30 6.55
CA GLY A 60 10.12 18.93 5.90
C GLY A 60 9.89 20.37 5.42
N LYS A 61 8.68 20.92 5.60
CA LYS A 61 8.40 22.35 5.43
C LYS A 61 8.60 23.08 6.77
N ALA A 62 9.86 23.26 7.16
CA ALA A 62 10.27 24.19 8.21
C ALA A 62 11.12 25.30 7.60
#